data_AF-A0A370WRP4-F1
#
_entry.id   AF-A0A370WRP4-F1
#
_cell.length_a   1.000
_cell.length_b   1.000
_cell.length_c   1.000
_cell.angle_alpha   90.00
_cell.angle_beta   90.00
_cell.angle_gamma   90.00
#
_symmetry.space_group_name_H-M   'P 1'
#
loop_
_entity.id
_entity.type
_entity.pdbx_description
1 polymer ?
#
loop_
_entity_poly.entity_id
_entity_poly.type
_entity_poly.pdbx_seq_one_letter_code
_entity_poly.pdbx_strand_id
1 'polypeptide(L)'
;KIVNVALGEVSATSTDAINGSQLNATDQALSNLQDALENGGVIDPGTGQSLAVTYSNATKNIISLGNLGTPVEVMNVATGLAPNDAVNVDQLNGAITTLTNSLSASLRYVKVNATGADANATGANAVAIGSAASATIAGAVAIGTGARASGTNSVAIGINSAATGANTVSVGSIGNERKIVNVDDGDISDGSTDAINGGQLFNALGTFQAAVAAIRSELRAEMQAEMQSLRGAMTAIQTEMPLLHRQSGQLDEHPAAP
;
A
#
# COMPACT_ATOMS: atom_id res chain seq x y z
N LYS A 1 5.88 78.96 56.72
CA LYS A 1 4.83 79.02 55.67
C LYS A 1 4.92 80.39 55.02
N ILE A 2 5.22 80.46 53.72
CA ILE A 2 5.04 81.68 52.93
C ILE A 2 3.60 81.64 52.41
N VAL A 3 2.85 82.72 52.54
CA VAL A 3 1.44 82.81 52.16
C VAL A 3 1.22 83.96 51.18
N ASN A 4 0.09 83.95 50.46
CA ASN A 4 -0.29 84.97 49.48
C ASN A 4 0.70 85.12 48.30
N VAL A 5 1.31 84.01 47.88
CA VAL A 5 2.14 83.98 46.67
C VAL A 5 1.23 83.99 45.45
N ALA A 6 1.40 84.98 44.57
CA ALA A 6 0.71 85.04 43.27
C ALA A 6 1.07 83.82 42.40
N LEU A 7 0.33 83.60 41.30
CA LEU A 7 0.75 82.58 40.32
C LEU A 7 2.08 83.01 39.70
N GLY A 8 3.11 82.18 39.84
CA GLY A 8 4.38 82.39 39.15
C GLY A 8 4.27 82.00 37.68
N GLU A 9 5.08 82.59 36.80
CA GLU A 9 5.15 82.12 35.42
C GLU A 9 5.70 80.68 35.36
N VAL A 10 5.06 79.79 34.59
CA VAL A 10 5.56 78.41 34.35
C VAL A 10 6.17 78.35 32.96
N SER A 11 7.48 78.51 32.89
CA SER A 11 8.27 78.44 31.67
C SER A 11 9.67 77.92 31.96
N ALA A 12 10.41 77.48 30.93
CA ALA A 12 11.75 76.92 31.11
C ALA A 12 12.79 77.91 31.69
N THR A 13 12.50 79.21 31.66
CA THR A 13 13.40 80.29 32.12
C THR A 13 12.90 81.02 33.38
N SER A 14 11.72 80.69 33.88
CA SER A 14 11.13 81.37 35.05
C SER A 14 11.95 81.13 36.31
N THR A 15 12.11 82.18 37.12
CA THR A 15 12.65 82.10 38.48
C THR A 15 11.59 82.43 39.53
N ASP A 16 10.32 82.55 39.12
CA ASP A 16 9.21 82.85 40.01
C ASP A 16 8.97 81.72 40.99
N ALA A 17 8.57 82.07 42.22
CA ALA A 17 8.01 81.08 43.13
C ALA A 17 6.62 80.65 42.63
N ILE A 18 6.39 79.33 42.53
CA ILE A 18 5.06 78.78 42.27
C ILE A 18 4.24 78.67 43.56
N ASN A 19 2.91 78.70 43.44
CA ASN A 19 2.02 78.47 44.57
C ASN A 19 1.35 77.08 44.51
N GLY A 20 0.64 76.72 45.58
CA GLY A 20 0.05 75.39 45.73
C GLY A 20 -0.99 75.02 44.66
N SER A 21 -1.70 75.99 44.05
CA SER A 21 -2.70 75.66 43.03
C SER A 21 -2.06 75.25 41.71
N GLN A 22 -0.87 75.78 41.38
CA GLN A 22 -0.12 75.39 40.18
C GLN A 22 0.39 73.95 40.30
N LEU A 23 0.96 73.60 41.47
CA LEU A 23 1.38 72.23 41.74
C LEU A 23 0.19 71.26 41.76
N ASN A 24 -0.91 71.62 42.43
CA ASN A 24 -2.13 70.81 42.47
C ASN A 24 -2.72 70.56 41.07
N ALA A 25 -2.63 71.53 40.15
CA ALA A 25 -3.08 71.34 38.78
C ALA A 25 -2.22 70.28 38.04
N THR A 26 -0.91 70.28 38.25
CA THR A 26 -0.01 69.23 37.75
C THR A 26 -0.31 67.87 38.36
N ASP A 27 -0.53 67.83 39.68
CA ASP A 27 -0.84 66.58 40.40
C ASP A 27 -2.18 65.99 39.92
N GLN A 28 -3.19 66.83 39.69
CA GLN A 28 -4.46 66.38 39.12
C GLN A 28 -4.29 65.83 37.70
N ALA A 29 -3.43 66.44 36.87
CA ALA A 29 -3.15 65.94 35.54
C ALA A 29 -2.43 64.59 35.57
N LEU A 30 -1.49 64.40 36.51
CA LEU A 30 -0.81 63.12 36.72
C LEU A 30 -1.78 62.05 37.23
N SER A 31 -2.66 62.39 38.17
CA SER A 31 -3.72 61.49 38.64
C SER A 31 -4.64 61.07 37.50
N ASN A 32 -5.08 62.01 36.67
CA ASN A 32 -5.94 61.70 35.52
C ASN A 32 -5.23 60.78 34.51
N LEU A 33 -3.92 60.94 34.33
CA LEU A 33 -3.12 60.06 33.48
C LEU A 33 -3.01 58.65 34.08
N GLN A 34 -2.76 58.56 35.39
CA GLN A 34 -2.73 57.28 36.10
C GLN A 34 -4.07 56.57 35.92
N ASP A 35 -5.18 57.27 36.17
CA ASP A 35 -6.53 56.73 35.99
C ASP A 35 -6.76 56.29 34.55
N ALA A 36 -6.28 57.05 33.55
CA ALA A 36 -6.43 56.68 32.14
C ALA A 36 -5.64 55.40 31.78
N LEU A 37 -4.47 55.18 32.39
CA LEU A 37 -3.65 53.98 32.15
C LEU A 37 -4.21 52.74 32.84
N GLU A 38 -4.75 52.90 34.05
CA GLU A 38 -5.44 51.84 34.80
C GLU A 38 -6.77 51.47 34.11
N ASN A 39 -7.63 52.46 33.84
CA ASN A 39 -8.91 52.24 33.16
C ASN A 39 -8.75 51.80 31.70
N GLY A 40 -7.63 52.16 31.07
CA GLY A 40 -7.27 51.73 29.72
C GLY A 40 -6.78 50.29 29.64
N GLY A 41 -6.64 49.58 30.77
CA GLY A 41 -6.23 48.17 30.81
C GLY A 41 -4.75 47.93 30.48
N VAL A 42 -3.92 48.97 30.50
CA VAL A 42 -2.48 48.86 30.27
C VAL A 42 -1.76 48.42 31.54
N ILE A 43 -2.27 48.86 32.70
CA ILE A 43 -1.77 48.52 34.03
C ILE A 43 -2.86 47.77 34.79
N ASP A 44 -2.46 46.71 35.48
CA ASP A 44 -3.29 45.97 36.41
C ASP A 44 -3.58 46.84 37.65
N PRO A 45 -4.85 47.20 37.94
CA PRO A 45 -5.20 48.06 39.07
C PRO A 45 -4.98 47.40 40.44
N GLY A 46 -4.87 46.07 40.51
CA GLY A 46 -4.59 45.34 41.75
C GLY A 46 -3.10 45.19 42.04
N THR A 47 -2.26 45.03 41.01
CA THR A 47 -0.82 44.74 41.16
C THR A 47 0.12 45.85 40.73
N GLY A 48 -0.36 46.84 39.96
CA GLY A 48 0.44 47.90 39.35
C GLY A 48 1.36 47.42 38.22
N GLN A 49 1.24 46.16 37.79
CA GLN A 49 2.06 45.58 36.72
C GLN A 49 1.46 45.84 35.34
N SER A 50 2.31 45.81 34.30
CA SER A 50 1.82 45.97 32.92
C SER A 50 1.05 44.74 32.45
N LEU A 51 -0.11 44.96 31.83
CA LEU A 51 -0.92 43.97 31.13
C LEU A 51 -0.71 44.00 29.61
N ALA A 52 0.18 44.88 29.12
CA ALA A 52 0.42 45.05 27.70
C ALA A 52 1.21 43.86 27.12
N VAL A 53 0.85 43.45 25.90
CA VAL A 53 1.70 42.56 25.09
C VAL A 53 2.93 43.34 24.64
N THR A 54 4.12 42.87 25.03
CA THR A 54 5.39 43.53 24.73
C THR A 54 6.39 42.55 24.12
N TYR A 55 7.47 43.09 23.55
CA TYR A 55 8.59 42.27 23.11
C TYR A 55 9.34 41.68 24.30
N SER A 56 9.65 40.40 24.23
CA SER A 56 10.31 39.67 25.31
C SER A 56 11.84 39.74 25.24
N ASN A 57 12.40 40.45 24.26
CA ASN A 57 13.84 40.65 24.12
C ASN A 57 14.22 42.03 23.52
N ALA A 58 15.48 42.41 23.70
CA ALA A 58 16.01 43.71 23.25
C ALA A 58 15.98 43.88 21.73
N THR A 59 16.07 42.79 20.97
CA THR A 59 16.04 42.78 19.49
C THR A 59 14.63 42.88 18.92
N LYS A 60 13.59 42.84 19.75
CA LYS A 60 12.18 42.99 19.34
C LYS A 60 11.74 42.00 18.26
N ASN A 61 12.27 40.78 18.29
CA ASN A 61 11.90 39.71 17.35
C ASN A 61 11.17 38.54 18.03
N ILE A 62 10.81 38.68 19.32
CA ILE A 62 10.05 37.70 20.08
C ILE A 62 8.96 38.41 20.87
N ILE A 63 7.74 37.88 20.80
CA ILE A 63 6.65 38.16 21.74
C ILE A 63 6.32 36.83 22.42
N SER A 64 6.49 36.76 23.74
CA SER A 64 6.05 35.63 24.56
C SER A 64 4.69 35.96 25.16
N LEU A 65 3.70 35.09 24.90
CA LEU A 65 2.37 35.22 25.50
C LEU A 65 2.24 34.25 26.68
N GLY A 66 1.88 34.77 27.85
CA GLY A 66 1.74 33.97 29.07
C GLY A 66 3.06 33.39 29.59
N ASN A 67 2.93 32.42 30.50
CA ASN A 67 4.06 31.68 31.08
C ASN A 67 4.23 30.30 30.42
N LEU A 68 5.42 29.71 30.57
CA LEU A 68 5.69 28.35 30.08
C LEU A 68 4.70 27.34 30.71
N GLY A 69 4.03 26.55 29.87
CA GLY A 69 3.01 25.59 30.29
C GLY A 69 1.60 26.16 30.47
N THR A 70 1.42 27.48 30.36
CA THR A 70 0.11 28.15 30.41
C THR A 70 -0.06 29.04 29.16
N PRO A 71 -0.33 28.44 27.98
CA PRO A 71 -0.44 29.19 26.74
C PRO A 71 -1.65 30.13 26.76
N VAL A 72 -1.55 31.22 26.00
CA VAL A 72 -2.63 32.20 25.80
C VAL A 72 -3.31 31.92 24.48
N GLU A 73 -4.64 31.88 24.50
CA GLU A 73 -5.44 31.85 23.27
C GLU A 73 -5.45 33.21 22.59
N VAL A 74 -5.24 33.23 21.27
CA VAL A 74 -5.37 34.43 20.45
C VAL A 74 -6.60 34.26 19.56
N MET A 75 -7.66 34.99 19.86
CA MET A 75 -8.94 34.92 19.13
C MET A 75 -9.10 36.06 18.14
N ASN A 76 -10.03 35.89 17.19
CA ASN A 76 -10.34 36.89 16.16
C ASN A 76 -9.14 37.22 15.25
N VAL A 77 -8.28 36.24 15.00
CA VAL A 77 -7.20 36.35 14.03
C VAL A 77 -7.78 36.23 12.63
N ALA A 78 -7.71 37.31 11.86
CA ALA A 78 -8.11 37.32 10.46
C ALA A 78 -7.26 36.35 9.63
N THR A 79 -7.78 35.92 8.48
CA THR A 79 -7.07 35.04 7.53
C THR A 79 -5.76 35.68 7.09
N GLY A 80 -4.65 34.97 7.28
CA GLY A 80 -3.34 35.42 6.80
C GLY A 80 -3.23 35.38 5.28
N LEU A 81 -2.66 36.43 4.68
CA LEU A 81 -2.51 36.60 3.23
C LEU A 81 -1.04 36.58 2.79
N ALA A 82 -0.15 37.13 3.61
CA ALA A 82 1.29 37.14 3.37
C ALA A 82 1.99 35.93 4.04
N PRO A 83 3.18 35.52 3.59
CA PRO A 83 3.90 34.37 4.14
C PRO A 83 4.28 34.49 5.62
N ASN A 84 4.28 35.70 6.17
CA ASN A 84 4.62 36.02 7.55
C ASN A 84 3.39 36.39 8.40
N ASP A 85 2.18 36.28 7.85
CA ASP A 85 0.97 36.45 8.64
C ASP A 85 0.72 35.22 9.52
N ALA A 86 0.06 35.44 10.65
CA ALA A 86 -0.46 34.34 11.44
C ALA A 86 -1.55 33.59 10.66
N VAL A 87 -1.60 32.27 10.82
CA VAL A 87 -2.67 31.43 10.28
C VAL A 87 -3.74 31.21 11.36
N ASN A 88 -5.00 31.22 10.96
CA ASN A 88 -6.11 30.85 11.85
C ASN A 88 -6.55 29.39 11.65
N VAL A 89 -7.43 28.91 12.53
CA VAL A 89 -7.91 27.52 12.54
C VAL A 89 -8.70 27.18 11.27
N ASP A 90 -9.41 28.14 10.67
CA ASP A 90 -10.15 27.92 9.42
C ASP A 90 -9.22 27.63 8.25
N GLN A 91 -8.10 28.36 8.13
CA GLN A 91 -7.07 28.08 7.13
C GLN A 91 -6.46 26.68 7.30
N LEU A 92 -6.19 26.27 8.55
CA LEU A 92 -5.67 24.94 8.85
C LEU A 92 -6.70 23.85 8.50
N ASN A 93 -7.96 24.03 8.88
CA ASN A 93 -9.05 23.10 8.57
C ASN A 93 -9.28 22.98 7.05
N GLY A 94 -9.15 24.08 6.30
CA GLY A 94 -9.19 24.08 4.84
C GLY A 94 -8.06 23.26 4.22
N ALA A 95 -6.83 23.41 4.75
CA ALA A 95 -5.68 22.60 4.32
C ALA A 95 -5.87 21.11 4.62
N ILE A 96 -6.34 20.77 5.83
CA ILE A 96 -6.63 19.38 6.25
C ILE A 96 -7.71 18.76 5.37
N THR A 97 -8.77 19.52 5.07
CA THR A 97 -9.85 19.08 4.17
C THR A 97 -9.32 18.81 2.76
N THR A 98 -8.47 19.70 2.25
CA THR A 98 -7.82 19.52 0.94
C THR A 98 -6.97 18.26 0.88
N LEU A 99 -6.19 17.99 1.94
CA LEU A 99 -5.39 16.78 2.05
C LEU A 99 -6.28 15.53 2.10
N THR A 100 -7.32 15.54 2.94
CA THR A 100 -8.25 14.41 3.10
C THR A 100 -8.95 14.09 1.78
N ASN A 101 -9.41 15.11 1.05
CA ASN A 101 -10.02 14.97 -0.27
C ASN A 101 -9.01 14.47 -1.31
N SER A 102 -7.76 14.93 -1.26
CA SER A 102 -6.72 14.47 -2.18
C SER A 102 -6.40 12.98 -1.98
N LEU A 103 -6.40 12.52 -0.72
CA LEU A 103 -6.16 11.12 -0.37
C LEU A 103 -7.35 10.22 -0.74
N SER A 104 -8.59 10.67 -0.53
CA SER A 104 -9.80 9.88 -0.83
C SER A 104 -10.17 9.87 -2.32
N ALA A 105 -9.98 10.99 -3.02
CA ALA A 105 -10.50 11.19 -4.38
C ALA A 105 -9.44 11.38 -5.46
N SER A 106 -8.18 11.71 -5.16
CA SER A 106 -7.22 12.21 -6.18
C SER A 106 -5.96 11.36 -6.41
N LEU A 107 -5.70 10.30 -5.63
CA LEU A 107 -4.61 9.37 -5.94
C LEU A 107 -4.79 8.79 -7.35
N ARG A 108 -3.79 8.96 -8.23
CA ARG A 108 -3.90 8.59 -9.66
C ARG A 108 -4.03 7.08 -9.86
N TYR A 109 -3.28 6.29 -9.09
CA TYR A 109 -3.14 4.85 -9.31
C TYR A 109 -3.81 3.98 -8.24
N VAL A 110 -4.19 4.56 -7.09
CA VAL A 110 -4.84 3.83 -6.00
C VAL A 110 -6.15 4.55 -5.67
N LYS A 111 -7.29 3.95 -6.04
CA LYS A 111 -8.62 4.42 -5.66
C LYS A 111 -9.23 3.40 -4.72
N VAL A 112 -9.74 3.86 -3.57
CA VAL A 112 -10.41 3.01 -2.59
C VAL A 112 -11.82 3.53 -2.39
N ASN A 113 -12.81 2.78 -2.84
CA ASN A 113 -14.22 3.02 -2.55
C ASN A 113 -14.68 1.99 -1.50
N ALA A 114 -14.33 2.25 -0.23
CA ALA A 114 -14.63 1.35 0.87
C ALA A 114 -15.93 1.77 1.58
N THR A 115 -16.84 0.83 1.74
CA THR A 115 -18.11 1.00 2.48
C THR A 115 -18.25 0.04 3.66
N GLY A 116 -17.33 -0.90 3.82
CA GLY A 116 -17.33 -1.87 4.93
C GLY A 116 -16.20 -1.61 5.92
N ALA A 117 -15.95 -2.58 6.81
CA ALA A 117 -14.96 -2.47 7.87
C ALA A 117 -13.52 -2.22 7.35
N ASP A 118 -12.68 -1.68 8.24
CA ASP A 118 -11.27 -1.39 7.98
C ASP A 118 -10.47 -2.64 7.60
N ALA A 119 -9.38 -2.43 6.87
CA ALA A 119 -8.39 -3.48 6.61
C ALA A 119 -7.57 -3.77 7.88
N ASN A 120 -7.22 -5.03 8.11
CA ASN A 120 -6.50 -5.51 9.28
C ASN A 120 -5.14 -6.12 8.89
N ALA A 121 -4.08 -5.32 8.97
CA ALA A 121 -2.69 -5.72 8.71
C ALA A 121 -1.88 -5.78 10.02
N THR A 122 -2.09 -6.83 10.83
CA THR A 122 -1.39 -7.01 12.12
C THR A 122 -0.12 -7.85 12.05
N GLY A 123 0.10 -8.56 10.94
CA GLY A 123 1.34 -9.30 10.74
C GLY A 123 2.56 -8.38 10.57
N ALA A 124 3.73 -8.81 11.02
CA ALA A 124 4.97 -8.08 10.76
C ALA A 124 5.19 -7.95 9.24
N ASN A 125 5.41 -6.72 8.74
CA ASN A 125 5.55 -6.41 7.31
C ASN A 125 4.33 -6.83 6.46
N ALA A 126 3.14 -6.91 7.05
CA ALA A 126 1.93 -7.30 6.32
C ALA A 126 1.32 -6.14 5.53
N VAL A 127 0.58 -6.49 4.47
CA VAL A 127 -0.18 -5.54 3.64
C VAL A 127 -1.63 -6.01 3.56
N ALA A 128 -2.57 -5.13 3.90
CA ALA A 128 -4.01 -5.38 3.72
C ALA A 128 -4.65 -4.23 2.94
N ILE A 129 -5.27 -4.54 1.81
CA ILE A 129 -5.91 -3.56 0.92
C ILE A 129 -7.33 -4.04 0.60
N GLY A 130 -8.33 -3.26 1.02
CA GLY A 130 -9.75 -3.55 0.79
C GLY A 130 -10.53 -3.72 2.09
N SER A 131 -11.86 -3.57 2.03
CA SER A 131 -12.69 -3.66 3.22
C SER A 131 -12.60 -5.04 3.86
N ALA A 132 -12.36 -5.09 5.17
CA ALA A 132 -12.15 -6.32 5.94
C ALA A 132 -11.06 -7.26 5.40
N ALA A 133 -10.14 -6.76 4.55
CA ALA A 133 -8.96 -7.52 4.15
C ALA A 133 -8.11 -7.82 5.39
N SER A 134 -7.62 -9.05 5.52
CA SER A 134 -6.98 -9.53 6.75
C SER A 134 -5.64 -10.20 6.42
N ALA A 135 -4.56 -9.56 6.85
CA ALA A 135 -3.18 -10.03 6.73
C ALA A 135 -2.55 -10.08 8.13
N THR A 136 -2.75 -11.18 8.84
CA THR A 136 -2.46 -11.28 10.29
C THR A 136 -1.15 -12.00 10.61
N ILE A 137 -0.43 -12.47 9.59
CA ILE A 137 0.81 -13.26 9.73
C ILE A 137 1.98 -12.51 9.08
N ALA A 138 3.21 -12.78 9.53
CA ALA A 138 4.42 -12.15 9.01
C ALA A 138 4.56 -12.33 7.50
N GLY A 139 4.82 -11.23 6.78
CA GLY A 139 4.96 -11.19 5.32
C GLY A 139 3.68 -11.46 4.55
N ALA A 140 2.51 -11.48 5.21
CA ALA A 140 1.24 -11.76 4.54
C ALA A 140 0.73 -10.55 3.74
N VAL A 141 0.12 -10.82 2.58
CA VAL A 141 -0.47 -9.79 1.71
C VAL A 141 -1.91 -10.18 1.39
N ALA A 142 -2.88 -9.35 1.77
CA ALA A 142 -4.30 -9.54 1.46
C ALA A 142 -4.81 -8.37 0.60
N ILE A 143 -5.25 -8.65 -0.63
CA ILE A 143 -5.73 -7.66 -1.58
C ILE A 143 -7.14 -8.04 -2.05
N GLY A 144 -8.13 -7.23 -1.70
CA GLY A 144 -9.54 -7.42 -2.02
C GLY A 144 -10.43 -7.47 -0.77
N THR A 145 -11.71 -7.14 -0.94
CA THR A 145 -12.69 -7.17 0.15
C THR A 145 -12.76 -8.58 0.77
N GLY A 146 -12.59 -8.69 2.08
CA GLY A 146 -12.61 -9.97 2.80
C GLY A 146 -11.50 -10.95 2.40
N ALA A 147 -10.46 -10.53 1.66
CA ALA A 147 -9.30 -11.37 1.39
C ALA A 147 -8.57 -11.72 2.70
N ARG A 148 -8.16 -12.99 2.87
CA ARG A 148 -7.57 -13.51 4.11
C ARG A 148 -6.24 -14.20 3.81
N ALA A 149 -5.14 -13.55 4.19
CA ALA A 149 -3.80 -14.12 4.14
C ALA A 149 -3.36 -14.52 5.56
N SER A 150 -3.48 -15.82 5.85
CA SER A 150 -3.22 -16.40 7.18
C SER A 150 -2.11 -17.46 7.18
N GLY A 151 -1.39 -17.60 6.07
CA GLY A 151 -0.15 -18.37 5.98
C GLY A 151 1.06 -17.45 6.15
N THR A 152 2.19 -18.00 6.58
CA THR A 152 3.45 -17.23 6.61
C THR A 152 3.88 -16.89 5.19
N ASN A 153 4.21 -15.62 4.93
CA ASN A 153 4.63 -15.16 3.60
C ASN A 153 3.60 -15.51 2.49
N SER A 154 2.30 -15.51 2.82
CA SER A 154 1.23 -15.86 1.88
C SER A 154 0.57 -14.63 1.27
N VAL A 155 0.00 -14.79 0.08
CA VAL A 155 -0.66 -13.72 -0.68
C VAL A 155 -2.08 -14.17 -1.05
N ALA A 156 -3.10 -13.45 -0.60
CA ALA A 156 -4.49 -13.65 -1.00
C ALA A 156 -4.93 -12.52 -1.94
N ILE A 157 -5.30 -12.84 -3.17
CA ILE A 157 -5.68 -11.87 -4.21
C ILE A 157 -7.12 -12.11 -4.65
N GLY A 158 -7.98 -11.11 -4.50
CA GLY A 158 -9.39 -11.12 -4.89
C GLY A 158 -10.36 -11.18 -3.71
N ILE A 159 -11.61 -10.81 -3.97
CA ILE A 159 -12.67 -10.80 -2.96
C ILE A 159 -12.83 -12.19 -2.32
N ASN A 160 -12.81 -12.27 -0.99
CA ASN A 160 -12.92 -13.51 -0.21
C ASN A 160 -11.89 -14.61 -0.56
N SER A 161 -10.74 -14.25 -1.15
CA SER A 161 -9.65 -15.21 -1.36
C SER A 161 -9.03 -15.61 -0.02
N ALA A 162 -8.61 -16.86 0.11
CA ALA A 162 -8.01 -17.40 1.32
C ALA A 162 -6.66 -18.05 1.01
N ALA A 163 -5.58 -17.46 1.51
CA ALA A 163 -4.21 -17.99 1.42
C ALA A 163 -3.76 -18.50 2.79
N THR A 164 -4.08 -19.76 3.09
CA THR A 164 -3.86 -20.39 4.40
C THR A 164 -2.53 -21.13 4.51
N GLY A 165 -1.93 -21.54 3.39
CA GLY A 165 -0.62 -22.20 3.35
C GLY A 165 0.55 -21.22 3.38
N ALA A 166 1.67 -21.61 3.98
CA ALA A 166 2.90 -20.82 3.95
C ALA A 166 3.47 -20.75 2.52
N ASN A 167 4.04 -19.61 2.13
CA ASN A 167 4.63 -19.37 0.81
C ASN A 167 3.67 -19.68 -0.36
N THR A 168 2.39 -19.37 -0.20
CA THR A 168 1.37 -19.59 -1.24
C THR A 168 0.77 -18.30 -1.75
N VAL A 169 0.39 -18.28 -3.03
CA VAL A 169 -0.48 -17.26 -3.60
C VAL A 169 -1.83 -17.91 -3.88
N SER A 170 -2.89 -17.40 -3.25
CA SER A 170 -4.26 -17.85 -3.50
C SER A 170 -5.05 -16.77 -4.24
N VAL A 171 -5.66 -17.16 -5.36
CA VAL A 171 -6.55 -16.31 -6.17
C VAL A 171 -8.02 -16.61 -5.91
N GLY A 172 -8.36 -17.36 -4.86
CA GLY A 172 -9.73 -17.76 -4.55
C GLY A 172 -9.88 -18.41 -3.17
N SER A 173 -11.00 -19.06 -2.95
CA SER A 173 -11.25 -19.92 -1.79
C SER A 173 -11.99 -21.17 -2.26
N ILE A 174 -12.12 -22.17 -1.37
CA ILE A 174 -12.79 -23.44 -1.71
C ILE A 174 -14.21 -23.14 -2.20
N GLY A 175 -14.53 -23.62 -3.41
CA GLY A 175 -15.81 -23.41 -4.09
C GLY A 175 -15.96 -22.03 -4.75
N ASN A 176 -14.95 -21.16 -4.65
CA ASN A 176 -14.89 -19.83 -5.27
C ASN A 176 -13.53 -19.63 -5.96
N GLU A 177 -13.05 -20.66 -6.66
CA GLU A 177 -11.81 -20.64 -7.40
C GLU A 177 -11.92 -19.72 -8.63
N ARG A 178 -10.79 -19.10 -9.00
CA ARG A 178 -10.71 -18.24 -10.17
C ARG A 178 -9.82 -18.86 -11.23
N LYS A 179 -10.16 -18.63 -12.50
CA LYS A 179 -9.26 -18.91 -13.61
C LYS A 179 -8.18 -17.84 -13.67
N ILE A 180 -6.95 -18.25 -13.89
CA ILE A 180 -5.86 -17.37 -14.31
C ILE A 180 -5.82 -17.47 -15.84
N VAL A 181 -6.06 -16.36 -16.53
CA VAL A 181 -6.20 -16.31 -18.00
C VAL A 181 -5.21 -15.33 -18.60
N ASN A 182 -4.97 -15.44 -19.91
CA ASN A 182 -3.92 -14.69 -20.62
C ASN A 182 -2.52 -14.96 -20.06
N VAL A 183 -2.29 -16.20 -19.63
CA VAL A 183 -0.97 -16.71 -19.28
C VAL A 183 -0.29 -17.09 -20.59
N ASP A 184 0.82 -16.42 -20.90
CA ASP A 184 1.64 -16.74 -22.08
C ASP A 184 2.25 -18.15 -21.95
N ASP A 185 2.82 -18.67 -23.03
CA ASP A 185 3.51 -19.96 -22.99
C ASP A 185 4.70 -19.89 -22.03
N GLY A 186 4.70 -20.73 -20.98
CA GLY A 186 5.82 -20.84 -20.06
C GLY A 186 7.00 -21.60 -20.68
N ASP A 187 8.23 -21.37 -20.22
CA ASP A 187 9.37 -22.16 -20.72
C ASP A 187 9.27 -23.63 -20.29
N ILE A 188 9.49 -24.54 -21.24
CA ILE A 188 9.46 -25.99 -21.02
C ILE A 188 10.90 -26.52 -21.06
N SER A 189 11.61 -26.33 -19.95
CA SER A 189 13.00 -26.74 -19.76
C SER A 189 13.25 -27.25 -18.33
N ASP A 190 14.35 -27.97 -18.12
CA ASP A 190 14.72 -28.45 -16.77
C ASP A 190 15.03 -27.27 -15.85
N GLY A 191 14.41 -27.25 -14.67
CA GLY A 191 14.50 -26.14 -13.71
C GLY A 191 13.58 -24.95 -13.98
N SER A 192 12.71 -24.99 -14.99
CA SER A 192 11.72 -23.93 -15.22
C SER A 192 10.75 -23.77 -14.05
N THR A 193 10.40 -22.52 -13.72
CA THR A 193 9.43 -22.15 -12.68
C THR A 193 8.21 -21.43 -13.26
N ASP A 194 8.04 -21.45 -14.57
CA ASP A 194 6.95 -20.77 -15.25
C ASP A 194 5.64 -21.53 -15.11
N ALA A 195 4.52 -20.80 -15.09
CA ALA A 195 3.22 -21.41 -15.24
C ALA A 195 3.01 -21.84 -16.69
N ILE A 196 2.54 -23.07 -16.90
CA ILE A 196 2.11 -23.54 -18.23
C ILE A 196 0.65 -23.16 -18.49
N ASN A 197 0.32 -22.90 -19.75
CA ASN A 197 -1.06 -22.62 -20.15
C ASN A 197 -1.74 -23.82 -20.84
N GLY A 198 -3.02 -23.65 -21.18
CA GLY A 198 -3.82 -24.71 -21.80
C GLY A 198 -3.39 -25.10 -23.22
N GLY A 199 -2.81 -24.17 -23.99
CA GLY A 199 -2.31 -24.44 -25.35
C GLY A 199 -1.10 -25.37 -25.33
N GLN A 200 -0.18 -25.15 -24.40
CA GLN A 200 0.99 -26.02 -24.21
C GLN A 200 0.58 -27.45 -23.82
N LEU A 201 -0.35 -27.59 -22.86
CA LEU A 201 -0.85 -28.91 -22.46
C LEU A 201 -1.61 -29.60 -23.61
N PHE A 202 -2.41 -28.86 -24.36
CA PHE A 202 -3.12 -29.39 -25.52
C PHE A 202 -2.18 -29.92 -26.59
N ASN A 203 -1.12 -29.17 -26.91
CA ASN A 203 -0.09 -29.58 -27.87
C ASN A 203 0.69 -30.81 -27.39
N ALA A 204 1.10 -30.85 -26.12
CA ALA A 204 1.79 -32.00 -25.54
C ALA A 204 0.91 -33.26 -25.60
N LEU A 205 -0.39 -33.13 -25.28
CA LEU A 205 -1.34 -34.23 -25.38
C LEU A 205 -1.59 -34.67 -26.83
N GLY A 206 -1.59 -33.73 -27.78
CA GLY A 206 -1.65 -34.02 -29.21
C GLY A 206 -0.45 -34.83 -29.70
N THR A 207 0.77 -34.40 -29.34
CA THR A 207 2.01 -35.14 -29.66
C THR A 207 2.01 -36.53 -29.03
N PHE A 208 1.54 -36.67 -27.78
CA PHE A 208 1.42 -37.96 -27.12
C PHE A 208 0.42 -38.89 -27.84
N GLN A 209 -0.76 -38.38 -28.21
CA GLN A 209 -1.74 -39.17 -28.96
C GLN A 209 -1.19 -39.65 -30.31
N ALA A 210 -0.44 -38.81 -31.02
CA ALA A 210 0.22 -39.17 -32.26
C ALA A 210 1.26 -40.28 -32.07
N ALA A 211 2.08 -40.21 -31.00
CA ALA A 211 3.04 -41.25 -30.66
C ALA A 211 2.36 -42.60 -30.34
N VAL A 212 1.26 -42.59 -29.58
CA VAL A 212 0.48 -43.80 -29.29
C VAL A 212 -0.13 -44.39 -30.56
N ALA A 213 -0.63 -43.55 -31.47
CA ALA A 213 -1.16 -44.02 -32.75
C ALA A 213 -0.06 -44.67 -33.61
N ALA A 214 1.15 -44.09 -33.62
CA ALA A 214 2.30 -44.63 -34.33
C ALA A 214 2.69 -46.02 -33.79
N ILE A 215 2.85 -46.18 -32.47
CA ILE A 215 3.18 -47.47 -31.83
C ILE A 215 2.13 -48.53 -32.17
N ARG A 216 0.85 -48.19 -32.16
CA ARG A 216 -0.22 -49.13 -32.53
C ARG A 216 -0.16 -49.54 -33.99
N SER A 217 0.32 -48.68 -34.88
CA SER A 217 0.50 -49.01 -36.29
C SER A 217 1.71 -49.92 -36.48
N GLU A 218 2.82 -49.60 -35.83
CA GLU A 218 4.06 -50.36 -35.86
C GLU A 218 3.84 -51.79 -35.34
N LEU A 219 3.20 -51.94 -34.18
CA LEU A 219 2.86 -53.25 -33.63
C LEU A 219 1.98 -54.09 -34.57
N ARG A 220 0.99 -53.47 -35.23
CA ARG A 220 0.15 -54.20 -36.20
C ARG A 220 0.95 -54.65 -37.41
N ALA A 221 1.89 -53.84 -37.88
CA ALA A 221 2.74 -54.17 -39.02
C ALA A 221 3.70 -55.33 -38.66
N GLU A 222 4.33 -55.28 -37.48
CA GLU A 222 5.20 -56.34 -36.97
C GLU A 222 4.43 -57.67 -36.84
N MET A 223 3.24 -57.66 -36.23
CA MET A 223 2.40 -58.85 -36.11
C MET A 223 2.01 -59.43 -37.48
N GLN A 224 1.73 -58.57 -38.47
CA GLN A 224 1.41 -59.02 -39.83
C GLN A 224 2.63 -59.62 -40.53
N ALA A 225 3.80 -59.00 -40.38
CA ALA A 225 5.05 -59.50 -40.94
C ALA A 225 5.43 -60.87 -40.36
N GLU A 226 5.32 -61.03 -39.04
CA GLU A 226 5.59 -62.30 -38.36
C GLU A 226 4.61 -63.41 -38.82
N MET A 227 3.31 -63.10 -38.93
CA MET A 227 2.33 -64.05 -39.48
C MET A 227 2.62 -64.44 -40.94
N GLN A 228 3.09 -63.50 -41.76
CA GLN A 228 3.46 -63.79 -43.15
C GLN A 228 4.68 -64.70 -43.22
N SER A 229 5.70 -64.43 -42.40
CA SER A 229 6.88 -65.30 -42.27
C SER A 229 6.49 -66.71 -41.82
N LEU A 230 5.62 -66.82 -40.82
CA LEU A 230 5.11 -68.10 -40.33
C LEU A 230 4.34 -68.88 -41.41
N ARG A 231 3.49 -68.20 -42.19
CA ARG A 231 2.79 -68.80 -43.34
C ARG A 231 3.76 -69.25 -44.42
N GLY A 232 4.77 -68.46 -44.73
CA GLY A 232 5.83 -68.81 -45.68
C GLY A 232 6.57 -70.08 -45.23
N ALA A 233 6.98 -70.14 -43.96
CA ALA A 233 7.64 -71.31 -43.38
C ALA A 233 6.72 -72.55 -43.39
N MET A 234 5.44 -72.42 -43.04
CA MET A 234 4.49 -73.54 -43.13
C MET A 234 4.30 -74.03 -44.56
N THR A 235 4.23 -73.10 -45.52
CA THR A 235 4.10 -73.45 -46.95
C THR A 235 5.33 -74.21 -47.42
N ALA A 236 6.53 -73.75 -47.06
CA ALA A 236 7.78 -74.44 -47.37
C ALA A 236 7.83 -75.87 -46.80
N ILE A 237 7.45 -76.04 -45.52
CA ILE A 237 7.34 -77.36 -44.87
C ILE A 237 6.35 -78.25 -45.65
N GLN A 238 5.19 -77.73 -46.03
CA GLN A 238 4.17 -78.48 -46.77
C GLN A 238 4.66 -78.90 -48.17
N THR A 239 5.48 -78.09 -48.83
CA THR A 239 6.03 -78.43 -50.16
C THR A 239 7.25 -79.35 -50.11
N GLU A 240 8.14 -79.22 -49.12
CA GLU A 240 9.37 -80.02 -49.06
C GLU A 240 9.19 -81.38 -48.38
N MET A 241 8.28 -81.51 -47.40
CA MET A 241 8.03 -82.78 -46.72
C MET A 241 7.68 -83.92 -47.69
N PRO A 242 6.78 -83.76 -48.68
CA PRO A 242 6.49 -84.81 -49.66
C PRO A 242 7.68 -85.16 -50.56
N LEU A 243 8.58 -84.20 -50.84
CA LEU A 243 9.76 -84.41 -51.68
C LEU A 243 10.84 -85.18 -50.92
N LEU A 244 11.02 -84.91 -49.63
CA LEU A 244 11.88 -85.70 -48.74
C LEU A 244 11.39 -87.16 -48.65
N HIS A 245 10.07 -87.38 -48.55
CA HIS A 245 9.50 -88.74 -48.55
C HIS A 245 9.74 -89.48 -49.89
N ARG A 246 9.75 -88.78 -51.04
CA ARG A 246 10.08 -89.38 -52.33
C ARG A 246 11.58 -89.65 -52.50
N GLN A 247 12.45 -88.75 -52.03
CA GLN A 247 13.89 -88.97 -52.05
C GLN A 247 14.30 -90.15 -51.15
N SER A 248 13.67 -90.32 -49.99
CA SER A 248 13.87 -91.54 -49.18
C SER A 248 13.37 -92.80 -49.87
N GLY A 249 12.31 -92.71 -50.69
CA GLY A 249 11.80 -93.85 -51.46
C GLY A 249 12.63 -94.20 -52.70
N GLN A 250 13.28 -93.22 -53.34
CA GLN A 250 14.15 -93.47 -54.50
C GLN A 250 15.56 -93.98 -54.12
N LEU A 251 16.01 -93.77 -52.88
CA LEU A 251 17.27 -94.36 -52.40
C LEU A 251 17.19 -95.89 -52.18
N ASP A 252 15.98 -96.45 -52.11
CA ASP A 252 15.75 -97.91 -52.06
C ASP A 252 15.69 -98.56 -53.46
N GLU A 253 15.69 -97.78 -54.55
CA GLU A 253 15.65 -98.26 -55.94
C GLU A 253 16.99 -98.03 -56.65
N HIS A 254 18.09 -98.54 -56.08
CA HIS A 254 19.35 -98.68 -56.83
C HIS A 254 19.32 -100.00 -57.63
N PRO A 255 19.34 -100.00 -58.97
CA PRO A 255 19.42 -101.23 -59.73
C PRO A 255 20.81 -101.86 -59.55
N ALA A 256 20.84 -103.13 -59.13
CA ALA A 256 22.04 -103.94 -59.13
C ALA A 256 22.52 -104.17 -60.58
N ALA A 257 23.72 -103.68 -60.92
CA ALA A 257 24.42 -104.07 -62.14
C ALA A 257 24.88 -105.54 -62.03
N PRO A 258 24.83 -106.29 -63.14
CA PRO A 258 26.04 -106.42 -63.97
C PRO A 258 25.82 -106.16 -65.47
#